data_AF-A0A4U5V8L3-F1
#
_entry.id   AF-A0A4U5V8L3-F1
#
_cell.length_a   1.000
_cell.length_b   1.000
_cell.length_c   1.000
_cell.angle_alpha   90.00
_cell.angle_beta   90.00
_cell.angle_gamma   90.00
#
_symmetry.space_group_name_H-M   'P 1'
#
loop_
_entity.id
_entity.type
_entity.pdbx_description
1 polymer ?
#
loop_
_entity_poly.entity_id
_entity_poly.type
_entity_poly.pdbx_seq_one_letter_code
_entity_poly.pdbx_strand_id
1 'polypeptide(L)'
;MKTFNLCVLLSLAVAVHCVPILQDSQEDEQFAESYLKNLQSLYGPGMEPVESGSGSDTNPDACDVTLVLDAVATLRGEMLFFKDSFIWRTHPLRDTPEQSLITAYWPDAPTDIDAAYESRESDSVLLFKGQRVWAFSGYDLVSGYPKPISSFGLPESVKKIDAALHDEESRKTLFFVSNEYYSYDEAKKTMDQGFPKRVDETFSGLTGKVTAAFQYRGYAYIYSGSHMFEYHLGTKTFFRELQNKYFLPCTEY
;
A
#
# COMPACT_ATOMS: atom_id res chain seq x y z
N MET A 1 -41.39 6.85 -71.65
CA MET A 1 -41.64 6.03 -70.43
C MET A 1 -40.30 5.97 -69.70
N LYS A 2 -40.09 6.73 -68.61
CA LYS A 2 -40.20 6.31 -67.18
C LYS A 2 -39.28 5.09 -66.89
N THR A 3 -38.35 5.04 -65.93
CA THR A 3 -38.23 5.73 -64.63
C THR A 3 -36.85 5.45 -63.96
N PHE A 4 -36.51 6.28 -62.98
CA PHE A 4 -35.35 6.32 -62.07
C PHE A 4 -35.25 5.18 -61.02
N ASN A 5 -34.03 5.01 -60.48
CA ASN A 5 -33.60 4.59 -59.12
C ASN A 5 -34.11 3.28 -58.50
N LEU A 6 -33.18 2.44 -58.00
CA LEU A 6 -32.95 2.29 -56.55
C LEU A 6 -31.67 1.50 -56.21
N CYS A 7 -31.03 1.96 -55.14
CA CYS A 7 -29.83 1.47 -54.49
C CYS A 7 -30.14 0.26 -53.59
N VAL A 8 -29.32 -0.80 -53.60
CA VAL A 8 -29.17 -1.70 -52.44
C VAL A 8 -27.69 -2.08 -52.31
N LEU A 9 -27.03 -1.41 -51.36
CA LEU A 9 -25.77 -1.85 -50.77
C LEU A 9 -26.08 -3.06 -49.88
N LEU A 10 -25.50 -4.22 -50.19
CA LEU A 10 -25.42 -5.35 -49.26
C LEU A 10 -24.02 -5.38 -48.66
N SER A 11 -23.94 -4.80 -47.48
CA SER A 11 -22.82 -4.86 -46.55
C SER A 11 -22.55 -6.32 -46.15
N LEU A 12 -21.34 -6.81 -46.45
CA LEU A 12 -20.79 -8.02 -45.86
C LEU A 12 -20.53 -7.74 -44.37
N ALA A 13 -21.44 -8.19 -43.51
CA ALA A 13 -21.19 -8.26 -42.08
C ALA A 13 -20.14 -9.36 -41.83
N VAL A 14 -18.93 -8.96 -41.44
CA VAL A 14 -17.93 -9.86 -40.87
C VAL A 14 -18.46 -10.27 -39.49
N ALA A 15 -18.87 -11.53 -39.36
CA ALA A 15 -19.13 -12.11 -38.06
C ALA A 15 -17.81 -12.18 -37.29
N VAL A 16 -17.60 -11.23 -36.38
CA VAL A 16 -16.59 -11.35 -35.34
C VAL A 16 -17.03 -12.52 -34.47
N HIS A 17 -16.33 -13.64 -34.57
CA HIS A 17 -16.47 -14.71 -33.59
C HIS A 17 -16.03 -14.15 -32.24
N CYS A 18 -17.00 -13.81 -31.39
CA CYS A 18 -16.80 -13.73 -29.96
C CYS A 18 -16.16 -15.05 -29.51
N VAL A 19 -14.91 -14.98 -29.04
CA VAL A 19 -14.34 -16.03 -28.19
C VAL A 19 -15.25 -16.09 -26.95
N PRO A 20 -15.85 -17.24 -26.62
CA PRO A 20 -16.68 -17.33 -25.44
C PRO A 20 -15.80 -17.13 -24.21
N ILE A 21 -16.27 -16.27 -23.32
CA ILE A 21 -15.81 -16.14 -21.94
C ILE A 21 -15.79 -17.57 -21.36
N LEU A 22 -14.66 -17.98 -20.75
CA LEU A 22 -14.55 -19.22 -19.99
C LEU A 22 -15.64 -19.21 -18.90
N GLN A 23 -16.74 -19.87 -19.19
CA GLN A 23 -17.72 -20.26 -18.20
C GLN A 23 -17.00 -21.30 -17.35
N ASP A 24 -16.72 -20.96 -16.10
CA ASP A 24 -16.15 -21.88 -15.10
C ASP A 24 -16.89 -23.21 -15.26
N SER A 25 -16.16 -24.24 -15.68
CA SER A 25 -16.82 -25.46 -16.10
C SER A 25 -17.32 -26.16 -14.85
N GLN A 26 -18.48 -26.79 -14.93
CA GLN A 26 -19.01 -27.62 -13.83
C GLN A 26 -18.01 -28.72 -13.42
N GLU A 27 -17.04 -29.02 -14.28
CA GLU A 27 -15.92 -29.92 -14.03
C GLU A 27 -14.85 -29.29 -13.11
N ASP A 28 -14.61 -27.98 -13.20
CA ASP A 28 -13.66 -27.25 -12.34
C ASP A 28 -14.19 -27.13 -10.91
N GLU A 29 -15.51 -26.90 -10.75
CA GLU A 29 -16.17 -26.89 -9.44
C GLU A 29 -16.13 -28.27 -8.79
N GLN A 30 -16.44 -29.33 -9.55
CA GLN A 30 -16.34 -30.72 -9.07
C GLN A 30 -14.90 -31.11 -8.72
N PHE A 31 -13.92 -30.62 -9.49
CA PHE A 31 -12.51 -30.84 -9.20
C PHE A 31 -12.11 -30.17 -7.88
N ALA A 32 -12.53 -28.92 -7.66
CA ALA A 32 -12.27 -28.19 -6.41
C ALA A 32 -12.92 -28.88 -5.20
N GLU A 33 -14.18 -29.31 -5.31
CA GLU A 33 -14.88 -30.04 -4.25
C GLU A 33 -14.18 -31.38 -3.93
N SER A 34 -13.78 -32.13 -4.96
CA SER A 34 -13.05 -33.38 -4.81
C SER A 34 -11.69 -33.16 -4.14
N TYR A 35 -10.99 -32.09 -4.51
CA TYR A 35 -9.68 -31.76 -3.95
C TYR A 35 -9.80 -31.40 -2.46
N LEU A 36 -10.75 -30.55 -2.09
CA LEU A 36 -11.01 -30.16 -0.69
C LEU A 36 -11.42 -31.35 0.17
N LYS A 37 -12.26 -32.24 -0.36
CA LYS A 37 -12.69 -33.46 0.34
C LYS A 37 -11.54 -34.44 0.56
N ASN A 38 -10.66 -34.62 -0.43
CA ASN A 38 -9.45 -35.43 -0.28
C ASN A 38 -8.49 -34.83 0.75
N LEU A 39 -8.35 -33.51 0.75
CA LEU A 39 -7.52 -32.80 1.71
C LEU A 39 -8.05 -33.00 3.14
N GLN A 40 -9.36 -32.84 3.37
CA GLN A 40 -9.98 -33.13 4.67
C GLN A 40 -9.84 -34.60 5.10
N SER A 41 -9.90 -35.55 4.15
CA SER A 41 -9.70 -36.97 4.44
C SER A 41 -8.28 -37.31 4.87
N LEU A 42 -7.27 -36.53 4.45
CA LEU A 42 -5.87 -36.73 4.84
C LEU A 42 -5.61 -36.30 6.29
N TYR A 43 -6.34 -35.31 6.79
CA TYR A 43 -6.16 -34.77 8.14
C TYR A 43 -7.12 -35.35 9.20
N GLY A 44 -8.12 -36.12 8.77
CA GLY A 44 -9.07 -36.83 9.66
C GLY A 44 -10.11 -35.90 10.33
N PRO A 45 -11.21 -36.44 10.85
CA PRO A 45 -12.26 -35.65 11.50
C PRO A 45 -11.81 -35.31 12.93
N GLY A 46 -11.14 -34.18 13.11
CA GLY A 46 -10.58 -33.84 14.42
C GLY A 46 -9.92 -32.46 14.54
N MET A 47 -10.30 -31.49 13.73
CA MET A 47 -10.10 -30.08 14.09
C MET A 47 -11.48 -29.50 14.38
N GLU A 48 -11.87 -29.50 15.65
CA GLU A 48 -12.74 -28.42 16.14
C GLU A 48 -12.05 -27.10 15.76
N PRO A 49 -12.78 -26.07 15.31
CA PRO A 49 -12.15 -24.81 15.00
C PRO A 49 -11.51 -24.35 16.30
N VAL A 50 -10.17 -24.36 16.33
CA VAL A 50 -9.44 -23.61 17.33
C VAL A 50 -9.96 -22.20 17.16
N GLU A 51 -10.65 -21.68 18.17
CA GLU A 51 -10.83 -20.24 18.33
C GLU A 51 -9.43 -19.65 18.49
N SER A 52 -8.72 -19.55 17.36
CA SER A 52 -7.59 -18.67 17.17
C SER A 52 -8.16 -17.30 17.46
N GLY A 53 -7.72 -16.70 18.57
CA GLY A 53 -8.20 -15.41 19.00
C GLY A 53 -8.18 -14.42 17.84
N SER A 54 -9.36 -13.96 17.43
CA SER A 54 -9.64 -12.63 16.87
C SER A 54 -8.46 -11.98 16.12
N GLY A 55 -8.23 -12.43 14.89
CA GLY A 55 -7.55 -11.69 13.83
C GLY A 55 -7.96 -12.36 12.53
N SER A 56 -9.03 -11.88 11.90
CA SER A 56 -9.65 -12.54 10.77
C SER A 56 -8.70 -12.61 9.57
N ASP A 57 -8.51 -13.81 9.03
CA ASP A 57 -7.96 -14.12 7.69
C ASP A 57 -8.87 -13.60 6.55
N THR A 58 -9.45 -12.41 6.73
CA THR A 58 -10.30 -11.75 5.74
C THR A 58 -9.44 -10.83 4.91
N ASN A 59 -9.48 -10.99 3.58
CA ASN A 59 -8.93 -10.02 2.65
C ASN A 59 -9.41 -8.61 3.05
N PRO A 60 -8.52 -7.66 3.36
CA PRO A 60 -8.94 -6.37 3.84
C PRO A 60 -9.70 -5.63 2.73
N ASP A 61 -10.69 -4.84 3.13
CA ASP A 61 -11.60 -4.14 2.23
C ASP A 61 -11.26 -2.64 2.20
N ALA A 62 -11.05 -2.10 1.00
CA ALA A 62 -10.82 -0.67 0.79
C ALA A 62 -12.06 0.20 1.08
N CYS A 63 -13.27 -0.38 1.04
CA CYS A 63 -14.51 0.31 1.40
C CYS A 63 -14.74 0.37 2.92
N ASP A 64 -13.96 -0.37 3.73
CA ASP A 64 -14.09 -0.31 5.18
C ASP A 64 -13.65 1.07 5.72
N VAL A 65 -14.62 1.82 6.24
CA VAL A 65 -14.39 3.15 6.84
C VAL A 65 -13.54 3.11 8.11
N THR A 66 -13.40 1.93 8.72
CA THR A 66 -12.57 1.70 9.90
C THR A 66 -11.18 1.18 9.56
N LEU A 67 -10.87 1.00 8.27
CA LEU A 67 -9.58 0.53 7.80
C LEU A 67 -8.43 1.40 8.34
N VAL A 68 -7.50 0.76 9.04
CA VAL A 68 -6.25 1.37 9.49
C VAL A 68 -5.12 0.78 8.69
N LEU A 69 -4.48 1.61 7.86
CA LEU A 69 -3.35 1.24 7.03
C LEU A 69 -2.07 1.13 7.85
N ASP A 70 -1.23 0.16 7.48
CA ASP A 70 0.05 -0.08 8.16
C ASP A 70 1.18 0.76 7.55
N ALA A 71 1.07 1.11 6.26
CA ALA A 71 1.97 2.05 5.60
C ALA A 71 1.34 2.63 4.33
N VAL A 72 1.85 3.77 3.89
CA VAL A 72 1.56 4.34 2.57
C VAL A 72 2.87 4.83 1.96
N ALA A 73 3.11 4.53 0.69
CA ALA A 73 4.25 5.03 -0.05
C ALA A 73 3.83 5.47 -1.45
N THR A 74 4.61 6.36 -2.06
CA THR A 74 4.55 6.58 -3.50
C THR A 74 5.47 5.60 -4.21
N LEU A 75 5.24 5.38 -5.50
CA LEU A 75 6.21 4.73 -6.39
C LEU A 75 6.03 5.29 -7.79
N ARG A 76 6.96 6.16 -8.22
CA ARG A 76 7.00 6.76 -9.58
C ARG A 76 5.66 7.38 -10.00
N GLY A 77 4.98 8.04 -9.08
CA GLY A 77 3.71 8.74 -9.29
C GLY A 77 2.45 7.93 -9.00
N GLU A 78 2.58 6.64 -8.70
CA GLU A 78 1.50 5.82 -8.14
C GLU A 78 1.54 5.85 -6.61
N MET A 79 0.45 5.42 -5.99
CA MET A 79 0.38 5.27 -4.54
C MET A 79 0.16 3.80 -4.16
N LEU A 80 0.81 3.41 -3.09
CA LEU A 80 0.84 2.07 -2.53
C LEU A 80 0.31 2.13 -1.10
N PHE A 81 -0.77 1.41 -0.83
CA PHE A 81 -1.42 1.34 0.49
C PHE A 81 -1.25 -0.06 1.04
N PHE A 82 -0.61 -0.19 2.19
CA PHE A 82 -0.25 -1.49 2.76
C PHE A 82 -1.19 -1.82 3.93
N LYS A 83 -1.69 -3.05 3.93
CA LYS A 83 -2.45 -3.61 5.04
C LYS A 83 -2.21 -5.11 5.16
N ASP A 84 -1.74 -5.53 6.33
CA ASP A 84 -1.39 -6.92 6.62
C ASP A 84 -0.45 -7.45 5.53
N SER A 85 -0.85 -8.48 4.79
CA SER A 85 -0.08 -9.01 3.65
C SER A 85 -0.42 -8.44 2.28
N PHE A 86 -1.35 -7.48 2.25
CA PHE A 86 -1.91 -6.93 1.04
C PHE A 86 -1.38 -5.52 0.75
N ILE A 87 -1.41 -5.19 -0.52
CA ILE A 87 -1.10 -3.87 -1.05
C ILE A 87 -2.19 -3.50 -2.05
N TRP A 88 -2.73 -2.30 -1.93
CA TRP A 88 -3.46 -1.66 -3.02
C TRP A 88 -2.54 -0.71 -3.75
N ARG A 89 -2.58 -0.78 -5.08
CA ARG A 89 -1.88 0.13 -5.97
C ARG A 89 -2.88 0.99 -6.71
N THR A 90 -2.79 2.31 -6.56
CA THR A 90 -3.62 3.26 -7.30
C THR A 90 -2.79 4.00 -8.34
N HIS A 91 -3.37 4.14 -9.53
CA HIS A 91 -2.77 4.85 -10.64
C HIS A 91 -3.60 6.12 -10.94
N PRO A 92 -2.99 7.29 -11.18
CA PRO A 92 -3.72 8.55 -11.38
C PRO A 92 -4.75 8.54 -12.53
N LEU A 93 -4.63 7.59 -13.46
CA LEU A 93 -5.50 7.43 -14.64
C LEU A 93 -6.50 6.26 -14.51
N ARG A 94 -6.52 5.54 -13.38
CA ARG A 94 -7.43 4.41 -13.14
C ARG A 94 -8.22 4.69 -11.87
N ASP A 95 -9.54 4.53 -11.95
CA ASP A 95 -10.43 4.77 -10.80
C ASP A 95 -10.48 3.57 -9.84
N THR A 96 -10.00 2.41 -10.27
CA THR A 96 -10.02 1.18 -9.49
C THR A 96 -8.62 0.82 -8.97
N PRO A 97 -8.43 0.69 -7.64
CA PRO A 97 -7.19 0.17 -7.08
C PRO A 97 -7.00 -1.30 -7.44
N GLU A 98 -5.75 -1.69 -7.67
CA GLU A 98 -5.38 -3.09 -7.85
C GLU A 98 -4.88 -3.65 -6.53
N GLN A 99 -5.56 -4.66 -6.00
CA GLN A 99 -5.15 -5.35 -4.78
C GLN A 99 -4.31 -6.58 -5.13
N SER A 100 -3.19 -6.76 -4.42
CA SER A 100 -2.36 -7.96 -4.52
C SER A 100 -1.63 -8.20 -3.21
N LEU A 101 -0.83 -9.27 -3.15
CA LEU A 101 0.07 -9.53 -2.02
C LEU A 101 1.34 -8.68 -2.15
N ILE A 102 1.90 -8.26 -1.02
CA ILE A 102 3.20 -7.58 -0.98
C ILE A 102 4.27 -8.43 -1.67
N THR A 103 4.29 -9.73 -1.37
CA THR A 103 5.25 -10.70 -1.91
C THR A 103 5.07 -11.03 -3.39
N ALA A 104 3.92 -10.68 -3.99
CA ALA A 104 3.72 -10.80 -5.43
C ALA A 104 4.58 -9.79 -6.21
N TYR A 105 4.82 -8.60 -5.62
CA TYR A 105 5.71 -7.59 -6.18
C TYR A 105 7.16 -7.77 -5.70
N TRP A 106 7.34 -8.10 -4.43
CA TRP A 106 8.66 -8.24 -3.81
C TRP A 106 8.77 -9.56 -3.05
N PRO A 107 9.19 -10.66 -3.71
CA PRO A 107 9.26 -11.98 -3.08
C PRO A 107 10.15 -12.05 -1.84
N ASP A 108 11.18 -11.21 -1.76
CA ASP A 108 12.13 -11.13 -0.64
C ASP A 108 11.70 -10.16 0.48
N ALA A 109 10.53 -9.52 0.35
CA ALA A 109 9.98 -8.63 1.37
C ALA A 109 9.40 -9.42 2.55
N PRO A 110 9.28 -8.81 3.74
CA PRO A 110 8.46 -9.38 4.80
C PRO A 110 6.99 -9.48 4.34
N THR A 111 6.25 -10.39 4.96
CA THR A 111 4.83 -10.60 4.64
C THR A 111 3.97 -9.39 4.96
N ASP A 112 4.34 -8.61 5.97
CA ASP A 112 3.69 -7.38 6.40
C ASP A 112 4.75 -6.33 6.76
N ILE A 113 4.37 -5.05 6.79
CA ILE A 113 5.30 -3.93 7.02
C ILE A 113 4.75 -2.93 8.04
N ASP A 114 5.64 -2.20 8.70
CA ASP A 114 5.29 -1.17 9.68
C ASP A 114 5.39 0.26 9.11
N ALA A 115 6.17 0.46 8.05
CA ALA A 115 6.31 1.75 7.36
C ALA A 115 6.92 1.55 5.97
N ALA A 116 6.68 2.50 5.06
CA ALA A 116 7.30 2.51 3.74
C ALA A 116 7.48 3.95 3.23
N TYR A 117 8.48 4.17 2.37
CA TYR A 117 8.60 5.40 1.59
C TYR A 117 9.40 5.17 0.30
N GLU A 118 9.22 6.04 -0.69
CA GLU A 118 10.07 6.10 -1.88
C GLU A 118 11.17 7.15 -1.68
N SER A 119 12.42 6.74 -1.86
CA SER A 119 13.57 7.65 -1.89
C SER A 119 13.89 8.00 -3.34
N ARG A 120 13.74 9.29 -3.69
CA ARG A 120 14.17 9.82 -4.98
C ARG A 120 15.69 9.82 -5.13
N GLU A 121 16.42 9.90 -4.02
CA GLU A 121 17.88 9.93 -4.01
C GLU A 121 18.49 8.58 -4.40
N SER A 122 17.86 7.47 -4.03
CA SER A 122 18.33 6.12 -4.37
C SER A 122 17.50 5.40 -5.45
N ASP A 123 16.45 6.04 -6.00
CA ASP A 123 15.45 5.42 -6.88
C ASP A 123 15.00 4.05 -6.36
N SER A 124 14.58 4.01 -5.10
CA SER A 124 14.18 2.77 -4.42
C SER A 124 13.00 3.03 -3.48
N VAL A 125 12.15 2.02 -3.32
CA VAL A 125 11.18 1.97 -2.23
C VAL A 125 11.81 1.25 -1.04
N LEU A 126 11.67 1.83 0.15
CA LEU A 126 12.16 1.26 1.39
C LEU A 126 10.98 0.77 2.21
N LEU A 127 11.05 -0.49 2.64
CA LEU A 127 10.04 -1.15 3.46
C LEU A 127 10.63 -1.47 4.84
N PHE A 128 9.92 -1.11 5.90
CA PHE A 128 10.39 -1.29 7.28
C PHE A 128 9.55 -2.34 7.98
N LYS A 129 10.23 -3.26 8.70
CA LYS A 129 9.57 -4.21 9.59
C LYS A 129 10.43 -4.45 10.83
N GLY A 130 9.89 -4.14 12.00
CA GLY A 130 10.62 -4.15 13.26
C GLY A 130 11.89 -3.30 13.17
N GLN A 131 13.03 -3.89 13.53
CA GLN A 131 14.33 -3.21 13.49
C GLN A 131 15.07 -3.39 12.16
N ARG A 132 14.39 -3.81 11.08
CA ARG A 132 15.00 -4.02 9.76
C ARG A 132 14.34 -3.17 8.68
N VAL A 133 15.13 -2.85 7.66
CA VAL A 133 14.70 -2.20 6.43
C VAL A 133 15.10 -3.07 5.24
N TRP A 134 14.25 -3.11 4.22
CA TRP A 134 14.50 -3.64 2.89
C TRP A 134 14.44 -2.48 1.91
N ALA A 135 15.27 -2.51 0.86
CA ALA A 135 15.19 -1.53 -0.22
C ALA A 135 15.06 -2.28 -1.53
N PHE A 136 14.13 -1.84 -2.37
CA PHE A 136 13.85 -2.44 -3.66
C PHE A 136 14.00 -1.40 -4.77
N SER A 137 14.72 -1.75 -5.83
CA SER A 137 14.78 -0.97 -7.06
C SER A 137 13.97 -1.72 -8.11
N GLY A 138 12.79 -1.18 -8.45
CA GLY A 138 11.79 -1.96 -9.18
C GLY A 138 11.33 -3.16 -8.34
N TYR A 139 11.55 -4.37 -8.84
CA TYR A 139 11.21 -5.62 -8.14
C TYR A 139 12.39 -6.25 -7.40
N ASP A 140 13.62 -5.77 -7.66
CA ASP A 140 14.84 -6.42 -7.18
C ASP A 140 15.26 -5.89 -5.81
N LEU A 141 15.59 -6.81 -4.89
CA LEU A 141 16.18 -6.46 -3.61
C LEU A 141 17.58 -5.85 -3.82
N VAL A 142 17.80 -4.66 -3.28
CA VAL A 142 19.09 -3.97 -3.38
C VAL A 142 20.16 -4.74 -2.58
N SER A 143 21.32 -4.95 -3.21
CA SER A 143 22.44 -5.67 -2.59
C SER A 143 22.82 -5.11 -1.20
N GLY A 144 22.94 -6.01 -0.22
CA GLY A 144 23.27 -5.68 1.16
C GLY A 144 22.08 -5.31 2.04
N TYR A 145 20.85 -5.41 1.53
CA TYR A 145 19.62 -5.42 2.34
C TYR A 145 19.18 -6.87 2.65
N PRO A 146 18.43 -7.10 3.74
CA PRO A 146 17.97 -6.10 4.70
C PRO A 146 19.06 -5.57 5.63
N LYS A 147 18.89 -4.32 6.09
CA LYS A 147 19.79 -3.63 7.04
C LYS A 147 19.08 -3.33 8.35
N PRO A 148 19.82 -3.16 9.47
CA PRO A 148 19.22 -2.68 10.71
C PRO A 148 18.80 -1.20 10.57
N ILE A 149 17.69 -0.80 11.19
CA ILE A 149 17.25 0.61 11.17
C ILE A 149 18.25 1.57 11.85
N SER A 150 19.14 1.05 12.71
CA SER A 150 20.25 1.82 13.27
C SER A 150 21.26 2.27 12.22
N SER A 151 21.24 1.71 10.99
CA SER A 151 22.05 2.22 9.88
C SER A 151 21.67 3.64 9.43
N PHE A 152 20.47 4.12 9.77
CA PHE A 152 20.05 5.51 9.56
C PHE A 152 20.51 6.44 10.70
N GLY A 153 21.14 5.91 11.75
CA GLY A 153 21.49 6.65 12.96
C GLY A 153 20.38 6.70 14.01
N LEU A 154 19.36 5.85 13.90
CA LEU A 154 18.35 5.67 14.96
C LEU A 154 18.98 5.02 16.20
N PRO A 155 18.60 5.42 17.43
CA PRO A 155 19.04 4.77 18.66
C PRO A 155 18.59 3.30 18.73
N GLU A 156 19.41 2.44 19.37
CA GLU A 156 19.09 1.01 19.59
C GLU A 156 17.84 0.77 20.46
N SER A 157 17.35 1.80 21.16
CA SER A 157 16.07 1.76 21.89
C SER A 157 14.86 1.74 20.95
N VAL A 158 14.99 2.22 19.71
CA VAL A 158 13.92 2.23 18.71
C VAL A 158 13.71 0.82 18.18
N LYS A 159 12.52 0.25 18.42
CA LYS A 159 12.20 -1.13 18.04
C LYS A 159 11.48 -1.26 16.70
N LYS A 160 10.88 -0.18 16.23
CA LYS A 160 10.30 -0.07 14.90
C LYS A 160 10.04 1.39 14.54
N ILE A 161 9.77 1.61 13.27
CA ILE A 161 9.28 2.86 12.71
C ILE A 161 7.80 2.65 12.42
N ASP A 162 6.94 3.54 12.91
CA ASP A 162 5.48 3.43 12.76
C ASP A 162 4.96 4.10 11.47
N ALA A 163 5.72 5.03 10.90
CA ALA A 163 5.47 5.59 9.58
C ALA A 163 6.73 6.29 9.05
N ALA A 164 6.86 6.44 7.74
CA ALA A 164 7.96 7.14 7.09
C ALA A 164 7.43 8.06 6.00
N LEU A 165 7.93 9.30 5.93
CA LEU A 165 7.54 10.26 4.90
C LEU A 165 8.79 10.90 4.32
N HIS A 166 8.97 10.80 3.00
CA HIS A 166 10.05 11.48 2.29
C HIS A 166 9.58 12.81 1.72
N ASP A 167 10.27 13.88 2.11
CA ASP A 167 10.07 15.22 1.59
C ASP A 167 11.05 15.46 0.43
N GLU A 168 10.52 15.38 -0.79
CA GLU A 168 11.30 15.57 -2.02
C GLU A 168 11.96 16.96 -2.10
N GLU A 169 11.34 18.01 -1.53
CA GLU A 169 11.86 19.38 -1.63
C GLU A 169 13.06 19.59 -0.70
N SER A 170 12.93 19.16 0.56
CA SER A 170 14.01 19.30 1.54
C SER A 170 15.02 18.14 1.50
N ARG A 171 14.71 17.06 0.77
CA ARG A 171 15.46 15.78 0.73
C ARG A 171 15.64 15.16 2.11
N LYS A 172 14.63 15.34 2.95
CA LYS A 172 14.58 14.78 4.30
C LYS A 172 13.57 13.66 4.36
N THR A 173 13.88 12.64 5.14
CA THR A 173 12.93 11.59 5.48
C THR A 173 12.56 11.72 6.95
N LEU A 174 11.26 11.83 7.23
CA LEU A 174 10.72 11.87 8.58
C LEU A 174 10.36 10.45 9.00
N PHE A 175 10.95 9.97 10.09
CA PHE A 175 10.62 8.68 10.68
C PHE A 175 9.81 8.88 11.95
N PHE A 176 8.55 8.44 11.94
CA PHE A 176 7.65 8.52 13.08
C PHE A 176 7.84 7.29 13.96
N VAL A 177 8.05 7.52 15.26
CA VAL A 177 8.28 6.48 16.26
C VAL A 177 7.46 6.84 17.50
N SER A 178 6.40 6.08 17.77
CA SER A 178 5.45 6.38 18.85
C SER A 178 4.89 7.80 18.74
N ASN A 179 5.20 8.69 19.69
CA ASN A 179 4.71 10.07 19.73
C ASN A 179 5.77 11.09 19.30
N GLU A 180 6.89 10.60 18.78
CA GLU A 180 8.03 11.38 18.34
C GLU A 180 8.30 11.14 16.85
N TYR A 181 9.04 12.05 16.24
CA TYR A 181 9.59 11.83 14.91
C TYR A 181 11.03 12.28 14.83
N TYR A 182 11.79 11.60 13.98
CA TYR A 182 13.17 11.89 13.63
C TYR A 182 13.22 12.49 12.22
N SER A 183 14.22 13.32 11.94
CA SER A 183 14.49 13.82 10.58
C SER A 183 15.84 13.30 10.12
N TYR A 184 15.85 12.62 8.98
CA TYR A 184 17.04 12.05 8.37
C TYR A 184 17.39 12.80 7.09
N ASP A 185 18.64 13.25 6.99
CA ASP A 185 19.21 13.89 5.80
C ASP A 185 19.68 12.80 4.83
N GLU A 186 18.95 12.55 3.74
CA GLU A 186 19.27 11.50 2.76
C GLU A 186 20.61 11.78 2.05
N ALA A 187 20.92 13.06 1.79
CA ALA A 187 22.14 13.45 1.10
C ALA A 187 23.38 13.26 1.98
N LYS A 188 23.29 13.62 3.27
CA LYS A 188 24.39 13.43 4.23
C LYS A 188 24.43 12.04 4.86
N LYS A 189 23.32 11.30 4.75
CA LYS A 189 23.09 10.00 5.38
C LYS A 189 23.22 10.03 6.91
N THR A 190 22.63 11.05 7.54
CA THR A 190 22.70 11.26 9.00
C THR A 190 21.41 11.86 9.55
N MET A 191 21.09 11.56 10.81
CA MET A 191 20.02 12.26 11.52
C MET A 191 20.34 13.74 11.71
N ASP A 192 19.32 14.59 11.54
CA ASP A 192 19.42 16.01 11.82
C ASP A 192 19.55 16.28 13.32
N GLN A 193 20.29 17.34 13.66
CA GLN A 193 20.43 17.77 15.04
C GLN A 193 19.12 18.34 15.60
N GLY A 194 18.89 18.14 16.90
CA GLY A 194 17.68 18.60 17.58
C GLY A 194 16.46 17.70 17.39
N PHE A 195 16.68 16.44 16.98
CA PHE A 195 15.70 15.37 16.92
C PHE A 195 16.02 14.28 17.96
N PRO A 196 15.02 13.52 18.44
CA PRO A 196 13.62 13.54 18.03
C PRO A 196 12.83 14.78 18.50
N LYS A 197 11.69 15.04 17.86
CA LYS A 197 10.71 16.04 18.27
C LYS A 197 9.35 15.39 18.49
N ARG A 198 8.52 16.01 19.35
CA ARG A 198 7.16 15.53 19.58
C ARG A 198 6.26 15.84 18.38
N VAL A 199 5.45 14.85 18.00
CA VAL A 199 4.56 14.93 16.84
C VAL A 199 3.47 15.97 17.08
N ASP A 200 2.81 15.95 18.24
CA ASP A 200 1.69 16.84 18.60
C ASP A 200 2.10 18.31 18.74
N GLU A 201 3.37 18.58 19.04
CA GLU A 201 3.93 19.94 19.08
C GLU A 201 4.20 20.52 17.69
N THR A 202 4.47 19.66 16.69
CA THR A 202 4.80 20.09 15.32
C THR A 202 3.58 20.03 14.40
N PHE A 203 2.79 18.97 14.50
CA PHE A 203 1.62 18.68 13.68
C PHE A 203 0.37 18.87 14.54
N SER A 204 -0.08 20.12 14.63
CA SER A 204 -1.24 20.49 15.46
C SER A 204 -2.47 19.64 15.10
N GLY A 205 -3.16 19.12 16.11
CA GLY A 205 -4.35 18.26 15.95
C GLY A 205 -4.03 16.76 15.88
N LEU A 206 -2.77 16.37 15.70
CA LEU A 206 -2.35 14.97 15.63
C LEU A 206 -1.93 14.47 17.02
N THR A 207 -2.91 14.14 17.86
CA THR A 207 -2.69 13.63 19.23
C THR A 207 -2.66 12.11 19.31
N GLY A 208 -3.15 11.42 18.28
CA GLY A 208 -3.13 9.97 18.18
C GLY A 208 -1.78 9.43 17.68
N LYS A 209 -1.69 8.10 17.65
CA LYS A 209 -0.52 7.41 17.11
C LYS A 209 -0.50 7.54 15.59
N VAL A 210 0.66 7.89 15.03
CA VAL A 210 0.86 7.86 13.57
C VAL A 210 0.93 6.41 13.09
N THR A 211 0.12 6.07 12.09
CA THR A 211 0.04 4.70 11.52
C THR A 211 0.58 4.61 10.10
N ALA A 212 0.54 5.71 9.35
CA ALA A 212 1.14 5.82 8.03
C ALA A 212 1.38 7.29 7.71
N ALA A 213 2.30 7.59 6.80
CA ALA A 213 2.53 8.95 6.34
C ALA A 213 3.11 8.93 4.94
N PHE A 214 2.79 9.92 4.12
CA PHE A 214 3.42 10.09 2.81
C PHE A 214 3.34 11.55 2.35
N GLN A 215 4.17 11.91 1.40
CA GLN A 215 4.14 13.22 0.76
C GLN A 215 3.42 13.09 -0.58
N TYR A 216 2.58 14.07 -0.90
CA TYR A 216 2.07 14.23 -2.25
C TYR A 216 1.86 15.70 -2.58
N ARG A 217 2.42 16.15 -3.71
CA ARG A 217 2.27 17.52 -4.24
C ARG A 217 2.56 18.64 -3.22
N GLY A 218 3.59 18.47 -2.38
CA GLY A 218 4.02 19.48 -1.40
C GLY A 218 3.30 19.41 -0.05
N TYR A 219 2.37 18.48 0.11
CA TYR A 219 1.63 18.28 1.35
C TYR A 219 2.07 16.98 2.05
N ALA A 220 2.09 17.04 3.38
CA ALA A 220 2.20 15.86 4.23
C ALA A 220 0.80 15.30 4.48
N TYR A 221 0.61 14.02 4.23
CA TYR A 221 -0.59 13.28 4.61
C TYR A 221 -0.19 12.30 5.69
N ILE A 222 -0.70 12.51 6.90
CA ILE A 222 -0.33 11.72 8.09
C ILE A 222 -1.58 11.04 8.63
N TYR A 223 -1.54 9.72 8.73
CA TYR A 223 -2.64 8.90 9.24
C TYR A 223 -2.52 8.70 10.75
N SER A 224 -3.67 8.78 11.42
CA SER A 224 -3.85 8.32 12.79
C SER A 224 -5.12 7.49 12.86
N GLY A 225 -4.98 6.17 12.80
CA GLY A 225 -6.10 5.25 12.62
C GLY A 225 -6.65 5.35 11.18
N SER A 226 -7.96 5.47 11.03
CA SER A 226 -8.64 5.64 9.74
C SER A 226 -8.74 7.10 9.26
N HIS A 227 -8.22 8.05 10.04
CA HIS A 227 -8.24 9.47 9.72
C HIS A 227 -6.91 9.92 9.14
N MET A 228 -6.97 10.73 8.08
CA MET A 228 -5.81 11.28 7.39
C MET A 228 -5.78 12.81 7.55
N PHE A 229 -4.67 13.34 8.06
CA PHE A 229 -4.50 14.77 8.30
C PHE A 229 -3.58 15.36 7.24
N GLU A 230 -4.05 16.39 6.54
CA GLU A 230 -3.30 17.08 5.50
C GLU A 230 -2.61 18.33 6.08
N TYR A 231 -1.30 18.42 5.90
CA TYR A 231 -0.47 19.53 6.34
C TYR A 231 0.31 20.12 5.18
N HIS A 232 0.46 21.43 5.16
CA HIS A 232 1.46 22.05 4.30
C HIS A 232 2.86 21.65 4.79
N LEU A 233 3.65 20.95 3.98
CA LEU A 233 4.85 20.27 4.49
C LEU A 233 5.96 21.25 4.89
N GLY A 234 6.12 22.37 4.17
CA GLY A 234 7.16 23.37 4.51
C GLY A 234 6.87 24.13 5.82
N THR A 235 5.61 24.50 6.06
CA THR A 235 5.20 25.31 7.23
C THR A 235 4.61 24.48 8.36
N LYS A 236 4.37 23.18 8.13
CA LYS A 236 3.69 22.24 9.05
C LYS A 236 2.29 22.71 9.47
N THR A 237 1.66 23.55 8.66
CA THR A 237 0.34 24.11 8.97
C THR A 237 -0.75 23.10 8.62
N PHE A 238 -1.64 22.82 9.56
CA PHE A 238 -2.82 21.97 9.34
C PHE A 238 -3.75 22.59 8.29
N PHE A 239 -4.21 21.78 7.34
CA PHE A 239 -5.12 22.20 6.29
C PHE A 239 -6.53 21.64 6.50
N ARG A 240 -6.67 20.32 6.55
CA ARG A 240 -7.95 19.62 6.78
C ARG A 240 -7.73 18.16 7.16
N GLU A 241 -8.82 17.55 7.61
CA GLU A 241 -8.92 16.11 7.86
C GLU A 241 -9.67 15.43 6.70
N LEU A 242 -9.22 14.24 6.33
CA LEU A 242 -9.67 13.43 5.20
C LEU A 242 -9.84 11.96 5.63
N GLN A 243 -10.47 11.18 4.76
CA GLN A 243 -10.72 9.75 4.95
C GLN A 243 -9.94 8.95 3.90
N ASN A 244 -9.71 7.66 4.14
CA ASN A 244 -8.95 6.75 3.24
C ASN A 244 -9.40 6.85 1.78
N LYS A 245 -10.72 6.93 1.54
CA LYS A 245 -11.34 6.99 0.21
C LYS A 245 -10.87 8.14 -0.69
N TYR A 246 -10.20 9.15 -0.13
CA TYR A 246 -9.67 10.27 -0.90
C TYR A 246 -8.55 9.83 -1.87
N PHE A 247 -7.67 8.93 -1.43
CA PHE A 247 -6.59 8.38 -2.26
C PHE A 247 -6.73 6.89 -2.57
N LEU A 248 -7.53 6.17 -1.79
CA LEU A 248 -7.87 4.77 -1.99
C LEU A 248 -9.37 4.65 -2.30
N PRO A 249 -9.83 5.02 -3.51
CA PRO A 249 -11.23 4.88 -3.87
C PRO A 249 -11.62 3.40 -3.86
N CYS A 250 -12.88 3.10 -3.57
CA CYS A 250 -13.40 1.76 -3.72
C CYS A 250 -14.59 1.77 -4.70
N THR A 251 -14.71 0.71 -5.50
CA THR A 251 -15.82 0.54 -6.44
C THR A 251 -16.67 -0.60 -5.90
N GLU A 252 -17.81 -0.28 -5.30
CA GLU A 252 -18.86 -1.27 -5.09
C GLU A 252 -19.47 -1.57 -6.48
N TYR A 253 -19.30 -2.79 -6.96
CA TYR A 253 -19.97 -3.29 -8.16
C TYR A 253 -21.29 -3.97 -7.78
#